data_AF-A0A973GL59-F1
#
_entry.id   AF-A0A973GL59-F1
#
_cell.length_a   1.000
_cell.length_b   1.000
_cell.length_c   1.000
_cell.angle_alpha   90.00
_cell.angle_beta   90.00
_cell.angle_gamma   90.00
#
_symmetry.space_group_name_H-M   'P 1'
#
loop_
_entity.id
_entity.type
_entity.pdbx_description
1 polymer ?
#
loop_
_entity_poly.entity_id
_entity_poly.type
_entity_poly.pdbx_seq_one_letter_code
_entity_poly.pdbx_strand_id
1 'polypeptide(L)'
;MKRSAAFPAMLFALLLAPLPLFAAEPACLDCHPDKKEGKTVHPAIEMGCSSCHAGNHQGEKPFPKLTTAVPDLCFTCHDKAAFEKRSVHTPVAGGMCTSCHNPHSSKNAKLLTALPPDLCFTCHDKSMFTKKTVHPPVKDGQCTYCHSPHASDHSSVLTQPLADLCATCHDQQTSGRHVMAAFSASDAHPVKGKPDPSRSGRELSCTSCHNPHASEQKKLFTNEGKSPGNLCLLCHKKIMVRQ
;
A
#
# COMPACT_ATOMS: atom_id res chain seq x y z
N MET A 1 26.81 -78.45 38.63
CA MET A 1 26.95 -78.49 37.15
C MET A 1 25.73 -77.80 36.54
N LYS A 2 25.98 -76.77 35.70
CA LYS A 2 25.13 -76.18 34.62
C LYS A 2 23.66 -75.84 34.98
N ARG A 3 23.36 -74.54 35.20
CA ARG A 3 22.83 -73.56 34.23
C ARG A 3 21.53 -74.01 33.55
N SER A 4 20.44 -73.28 33.79
CA SER A 4 19.51 -72.78 32.77
C SER A 4 18.58 -71.73 33.39
N ALA A 5 18.76 -70.48 32.97
CA ALA A 5 17.85 -69.37 33.27
C ALA A 5 16.73 -69.37 32.23
N ALA A 6 15.47 -69.34 32.68
CA ALA A 6 14.30 -69.17 31.83
C ALA A 6 13.93 -67.68 31.80
N PHE A 7 14.06 -67.05 30.63
CA PHE A 7 13.48 -65.73 30.35
C PHE A 7 12.11 -65.93 29.71
N PRO A 8 11.02 -65.38 30.25
CA PRO A 8 9.73 -65.41 29.57
C PRO A 8 9.76 -64.42 28.41
N ALA A 9 9.51 -64.92 27.20
CA ALA A 9 9.33 -64.10 26.02
C ALA A 9 8.06 -63.25 26.20
N MET A 10 8.24 -61.94 26.42
CA MET A 10 7.17 -60.95 26.34
C MET A 10 6.62 -60.93 24.90
N LEU A 11 5.39 -61.39 24.76
CA LEU A 11 4.59 -61.25 23.55
C LEU A 11 4.23 -59.78 23.38
N PHE A 12 5.00 -59.04 22.57
CA PHE A 12 4.73 -57.66 22.22
C PHE A 12 3.52 -57.63 21.27
N ALA A 13 2.34 -57.36 21.80
CA ALA A 13 1.16 -57.07 21.00
C ALA A 13 1.42 -55.77 20.21
N LEU A 14 1.70 -55.89 18.91
CA LEU A 14 1.71 -54.76 17.98
C LEU A 14 0.28 -54.16 17.95
N LEU A 15 0.06 -53.12 18.75
CA LEU A 15 -1.02 -52.18 18.56
C LEU A 15 -0.78 -51.46 17.23
N LEU A 16 -1.43 -51.94 16.17
CA LEU A 16 -1.64 -51.17 14.94
C LEU A 16 -2.44 -49.91 15.29
N ALA A 17 -1.73 -48.85 15.68
CA ALA A 17 -2.30 -47.52 15.69
C ALA A 17 -2.73 -47.19 14.25
N PRO A 18 -3.98 -46.76 14.02
CA PRO A 18 -4.37 -46.29 12.70
C PRO A 18 -3.48 -45.09 12.38
N LEU A 19 -2.63 -45.23 11.36
CA LEU A 19 -1.93 -44.11 10.76
C LEU A 19 -2.98 -43.02 10.50
N PRO A 20 -2.75 -41.77 10.95
CA PRO A 20 -3.67 -40.71 10.61
C PRO A 20 -3.68 -40.65 9.09
N LEU A 21 -4.89 -40.77 8.53
CA LEU A 21 -5.18 -40.65 7.11
C LEU A 21 -5.00 -39.17 6.68
N PHE A 22 -3.84 -38.58 6.94
CA PHE A 22 -3.39 -37.44 6.17
C PHE A 22 -2.95 -38.04 4.83
N ALA A 23 -3.87 -38.07 3.87
CA ALA A 23 -3.47 -38.25 2.48
C ALA A 23 -2.27 -37.34 2.24
N ALA A 24 -1.12 -37.91 1.89
CA ALA A 24 0.06 -37.14 1.55
C ALA A 24 -0.39 -36.07 0.55
N GLU A 25 -0.27 -34.79 0.92
CA GLU A 25 -0.49 -33.73 -0.05
C GLU A 25 0.40 -34.09 -1.26
N PRO A 26 -0.13 -33.97 -2.49
CA PRO A 26 0.73 -34.00 -3.66
C PRO A 26 1.87 -33.04 -3.38
N ALA A 27 3.11 -33.50 -3.49
CA ALA A 27 4.26 -32.67 -3.22
C ALA A 27 4.39 -31.63 -4.34
N CYS A 28 3.53 -30.59 -4.31
CA CYS A 28 3.46 -29.55 -5.33
C CYS A 28 4.83 -28.91 -5.54
N LEU A 29 5.63 -28.84 -4.46
CA LEU A 29 6.98 -28.31 -4.41
C LEU A 29 8.04 -29.20 -5.07
N ASP A 30 7.75 -30.47 -5.37
CA ASP A 30 8.66 -31.33 -6.14
C ASP A 30 8.72 -30.86 -7.61
N CYS A 31 7.60 -30.35 -8.13
CA CYS A 31 7.53 -29.77 -9.48
C CYS A 31 7.61 -28.24 -9.49
N HIS A 32 7.16 -27.56 -8.43
CA HIS A 32 7.16 -26.10 -8.30
C HIS A 32 7.98 -25.63 -7.09
N PRO A 33 9.30 -25.95 -7.03
CA PRO A 33 10.14 -25.56 -5.91
C PRO A 33 10.25 -24.03 -5.78
N ASP A 34 10.11 -23.31 -6.89
CA ASP A 34 10.19 -21.86 -6.99
C ASP A 34 9.15 -21.12 -6.12
N LYS A 35 8.01 -21.75 -5.80
CA LYS A 35 6.95 -21.12 -4.99
C LYS A 35 7.36 -20.84 -3.55
N LYS A 36 8.37 -21.53 -3.04
CA LYS A 36 8.98 -21.24 -1.73
C LYS A 36 10.37 -20.62 -1.84
N GLU A 37 10.84 -20.33 -3.05
CA GLU A 37 12.15 -19.75 -3.27
C GLU A 37 12.01 -18.22 -3.34
N GLY A 38 12.45 -17.56 -2.28
CA GLY A 38 12.41 -16.10 -2.18
C GLY A 38 12.96 -15.65 -0.84
N LYS A 39 13.33 -14.36 -0.74
CA LYS A 39 13.77 -13.78 0.53
C LYS A 39 12.62 -13.69 1.54
N THR A 40 11.41 -13.50 1.05
CA THR A 40 10.18 -13.47 1.82
C THR A 40 9.23 -14.47 1.20
N VAL A 41 8.77 -15.42 1.99
CA VAL A 41 7.82 -16.47 1.60
C VAL A 41 6.52 -16.23 2.36
N HIS A 42 5.38 -16.44 1.71
CA HIS A 42 4.08 -16.27 2.33
C HIS A 42 3.86 -17.40 3.37
N PRO A 43 3.63 -17.09 4.66
CA PRO A 43 3.49 -18.12 5.69
C PRO A 43 2.37 -19.12 5.44
N ALA A 44 1.32 -18.71 4.72
CA ALA A 44 0.23 -19.61 4.32
C ALA A 44 0.69 -20.83 3.48
N ILE A 45 1.90 -20.84 2.91
CA ILE A 45 2.44 -22.05 2.27
C ILE A 45 2.57 -23.21 3.28
N GLU A 46 2.82 -22.91 4.56
CA GLU A 46 2.87 -23.92 5.63
C GLU A 46 1.49 -24.51 5.96
N MET A 47 0.41 -23.84 5.57
CA MET A 47 -0.97 -24.35 5.71
C MET A 47 -1.35 -25.33 4.59
N GLY A 48 -0.42 -25.67 3.70
CA GLY A 48 -0.65 -26.51 2.54
C GLY A 48 -1.14 -25.72 1.33
N CYS A 49 -0.78 -26.20 0.13
CA CYS A 49 -1.15 -25.55 -1.13
C CYS A 49 -2.66 -25.55 -1.35
N SER A 50 -3.34 -26.55 -0.78
CA SER A 50 -4.78 -26.76 -0.82
C SER A 50 -5.60 -25.68 -0.07
N SER A 51 -4.96 -24.88 0.79
CA SER A 51 -5.61 -23.74 1.45
C SER A 51 -6.07 -22.67 0.45
N CYS A 52 -5.33 -22.50 -0.65
CA CYS A 52 -5.62 -21.53 -1.70
C CYS A 52 -5.99 -22.17 -3.04
N HIS A 53 -5.50 -23.37 -3.32
CA HIS A 53 -5.67 -24.03 -4.61
C HIS A 53 -6.58 -25.27 -4.53
N ALA A 54 -7.50 -25.37 -5.48
CA ALA A 54 -8.32 -26.55 -5.72
C ALA A 54 -7.67 -27.41 -6.83
N GLY A 55 -6.96 -28.45 -6.41
CA GLY A 55 -6.55 -29.57 -7.25
C GLY A 55 -5.14 -29.50 -7.84
N ASN A 56 -4.73 -30.63 -8.42
CA ASN A 56 -3.50 -30.77 -9.19
C ASN A 56 -3.75 -30.50 -10.68
N HIS A 57 -2.68 -30.25 -11.41
CA HIS A 57 -2.69 -30.16 -12.86
C HIS A 57 -1.68 -31.13 -13.47
N GLN A 58 -1.82 -31.36 -14.78
CA GLN A 58 -0.93 -32.22 -15.55
C GLN A 58 -0.58 -31.50 -16.86
N GLY A 59 0.72 -31.34 -17.14
CA GLY A 59 1.23 -30.59 -18.29
C GLY A 59 1.45 -29.10 -18.02
N GLU A 60 1.65 -28.30 -19.08
CA GLU A 60 2.06 -26.89 -18.96
C GLU A 60 0.92 -25.92 -18.61
N LYS A 61 -0.36 -26.33 -18.75
CA LYS A 61 -1.55 -25.50 -18.44
C LYS A 61 -2.80 -26.36 -18.11
N PRO A 62 -3.74 -25.87 -17.28
CA PRO A 62 -3.78 -24.55 -16.62
C PRO A 62 -3.29 -24.57 -15.17
N PHE A 63 -2.93 -23.38 -14.68
CA PHE A 63 -2.66 -23.11 -13.26
C PHE A 63 -3.70 -23.79 -12.36
N PRO A 64 -3.30 -24.32 -11.19
CA PRO A 64 -4.24 -24.91 -10.27
C PRO A 64 -5.28 -23.86 -9.87
N LYS A 65 -6.55 -24.23 -10.04
CA LYS A 65 -7.70 -23.34 -9.79
C LYS A 65 -7.63 -22.83 -8.35
N LEU A 66 -8.06 -21.60 -8.09
CA LEU A 66 -8.21 -21.13 -6.71
C LEU A 66 -9.46 -21.74 -6.07
N THR A 67 -9.40 -22.00 -4.76
CA THR A 67 -10.56 -22.44 -3.96
C THR A 67 -11.68 -21.40 -3.99
N THR A 68 -11.31 -20.13 -3.95
CA THR A 68 -12.20 -18.96 -4.05
C THR A 68 -11.54 -17.86 -4.89
N ALA A 69 -12.32 -16.97 -5.50
CA ALA A 69 -11.79 -15.83 -6.23
C ALA A 69 -11.10 -14.81 -5.29
N VAL A 70 -10.16 -14.04 -5.85
CA VAL A 70 -9.57 -12.87 -5.18
C VAL A 70 -10.56 -11.69 -5.33
N PRO A 71 -10.84 -10.91 -4.27
CA PRO A 71 -10.09 -10.81 -3.01
C PRO A 71 -10.59 -11.69 -1.87
N ASP A 72 -11.74 -12.34 -1.99
CA ASP A 72 -12.36 -13.13 -0.91
C ASP A 72 -11.42 -14.22 -0.38
N LEU A 73 -10.64 -14.86 -1.26
CA LEU A 73 -9.61 -15.81 -0.86
C LEU A 73 -8.60 -15.19 0.12
N CYS A 74 -8.10 -13.99 -0.15
CA CYS A 74 -7.13 -13.32 0.71
C CYS A 74 -7.77 -12.96 2.05
N PHE A 75 -9.04 -12.58 2.05
CA PHE A 75 -9.79 -12.21 3.24
C PHE A 75 -10.23 -13.39 4.12
N THR A 76 -9.99 -14.64 3.71
CA THR A 76 -10.12 -15.78 4.62
C THR A 76 -9.18 -15.68 5.82
N CYS A 77 -8.03 -15.00 5.65
CA CYS A 77 -7.03 -14.81 6.70
C CYS A 77 -6.70 -13.32 6.96
N HIS A 78 -6.69 -12.47 5.92
CA HIS A 78 -6.40 -11.04 6.08
C HIS A 78 -7.66 -10.28 6.49
N ASP A 79 -7.57 -9.51 7.58
CA ASP A 79 -8.71 -8.74 8.07
C ASP A 79 -9.20 -7.73 7.02
N LYS A 80 -10.39 -8.00 6.48
CA LYS A 80 -11.06 -7.19 5.48
C LYS A 80 -11.28 -5.74 5.95
N ALA A 81 -11.52 -5.53 7.25
CA ALA A 81 -11.77 -4.20 7.80
C ALA A 81 -10.60 -3.24 7.60
N ALA A 82 -9.37 -3.76 7.51
CA ALA A 82 -8.18 -2.96 7.22
C ALA A 82 -8.15 -2.40 5.79
N PHE A 83 -8.95 -2.95 4.87
CA PHE A 83 -9.00 -2.61 3.45
C PHE A 83 -10.29 -1.86 3.06
N GLU A 84 -11.31 -1.87 3.92
CA GLU A 84 -12.62 -1.24 3.70
C GLU A 84 -12.79 0.04 4.54
N LYS A 85 -11.86 0.97 4.39
CA LYS A 85 -11.92 2.29 5.03
C LYS A 85 -12.62 3.33 4.15
N ARG A 86 -12.79 4.55 4.66
CA ARG A 86 -13.43 5.66 3.95
C ARG A 86 -12.85 5.94 2.57
N SER A 87 -11.52 5.88 2.43
CA SER A 87 -10.81 6.01 1.17
C SER A 87 -10.09 4.71 0.87
N VAL A 88 -10.50 4.01 -0.17
CA VAL A 88 -9.86 2.76 -0.63
C VAL A 88 -9.10 3.03 -1.92
N HIS A 89 -7.88 2.51 -2.01
CA HIS A 89 -7.07 2.58 -3.22
C HIS A 89 -7.71 1.74 -4.33
N THR A 90 -7.84 2.29 -5.54
CA THR A 90 -8.61 1.68 -6.63
C THR A 90 -8.23 0.22 -6.94
N PRO A 91 -6.95 -0.16 -7.02
CA PRO A 91 -6.56 -1.58 -7.18
C PRO A 91 -7.07 -2.47 -6.05
N VAL A 92 -7.11 -1.99 -4.80
CA VAL A 92 -7.63 -2.77 -3.67
C VAL A 92 -9.13 -2.92 -3.75
N ALA A 93 -9.86 -1.84 -4.07
CA ALA A 93 -11.30 -1.90 -4.29
C ALA A 93 -11.68 -2.87 -5.43
N GLY A 94 -10.81 -3.00 -6.44
CA GLY A 94 -10.96 -3.94 -7.54
C GLY A 94 -10.45 -5.36 -7.26
N GLY A 95 -9.99 -5.67 -6.03
CA GLY A 95 -9.45 -7.00 -5.69
C GLY A 95 -8.13 -7.35 -6.36
N MET A 96 -7.35 -6.37 -6.82
CA MET A 96 -6.11 -6.57 -7.56
C MET A 96 -4.90 -6.76 -6.64
N CYS A 97 -5.05 -7.58 -5.59
CA CYS A 97 -4.00 -7.81 -4.57
C CYS A 97 -2.68 -8.28 -5.21
N THR A 98 -2.79 -9.13 -6.23
CA THR A 98 -1.66 -9.76 -6.91
C THR A 98 -0.93 -8.87 -7.90
N SER A 99 -1.48 -7.68 -8.21
CA SER A 99 -0.76 -6.68 -9.00
C SER A 99 0.42 -6.08 -8.23
N CYS A 100 0.33 -6.06 -6.90
CA CYS A 100 1.37 -5.53 -6.02
C CYS A 100 2.09 -6.62 -5.22
N HIS A 101 1.41 -7.72 -4.89
CA HIS A 101 1.95 -8.79 -4.06
C HIS A 101 2.09 -10.10 -4.83
N ASN A 102 3.19 -10.82 -4.64
CA ASN A 102 3.30 -12.22 -5.05
C ASN A 102 2.71 -13.09 -3.92
N PRO A 103 1.66 -13.89 -4.16
CA PRO A 103 1.01 -14.66 -3.11
C PRO A 103 1.86 -15.83 -2.58
N HIS A 104 2.99 -16.15 -3.22
CA HIS A 104 3.87 -17.26 -2.82
C HIS A 104 5.17 -16.77 -2.19
N SER A 105 5.99 -16.04 -2.95
CA SER A 105 7.30 -15.58 -2.51
C SER A 105 7.75 -14.34 -3.27
N SER A 106 8.61 -13.53 -2.65
CA SER A 106 9.27 -12.41 -3.30
C SER A 106 10.68 -12.20 -2.77
N LYS A 107 11.51 -11.51 -3.55
CA LYS A 107 12.78 -10.95 -3.10
C LYS A 107 12.59 -9.75 -2.16
N ASN A 108 11.40 -9.15 -2.18
CA ASN A 108 11.05 -7.95 -1.42
C ASN A 108 10.22 -8.29 -0.18
N ALA A 109 10.39 -7.50 0.87
CA ALA A 109 9.57 -7.59 2.07
C ALA A 109 8.07 -7.40 1.74
N LYS A 110 7.20 -7.95 2.60
CA LYS A 110 5.74 -7.91 2.42
C LYS A 110 5.30 -8.48 1.06
N LEU A 111 6.11 -9.35 0.47
CA LEU A 111 5.84 -10.02 -0.80
C LEU A 111 5.66 -9.10 -2.00
N LEU A 112 6.19 -7.89 -1.97
CA LEU A 112 6.00 -6.93 -3.06
C LEU A 112 6.64 -7.41 -4.37
N THR A 113 5.96 -7.25 -5.50
CA THR A 113 6.50 -7.61 -6.83
C THR A 113 7.64 -6.69 -7.26
N ALA A 114 7.63 -5.44 -6.81
CA ALA A 114 8.71 -4.46 -6.92
C ALA A 114 8.73 -3.55 -5.68
N LEU A 115 9.81 -2.80 -5.46
CA LEU A 115 9.85 -1.80 -4.39
C LEU A 115 9.29 -0.47 -4.88
N PRO A 116 8.66 0.35 -4.01
CA PRO A 116 8.43 1.75 -4.31
C PRO A 116 9.77 2.47 -4.58
N PRO A 117 9.80 3.44 -5.52
CA PRO A 117 8.63 3.97 -6.23
C PRO A 117 8.27 3.20 -7.51
N ASP A 118 9.12 2.30 -7.99
CA ASP A 118 8.93 1.61 -9.27
C ASP A 118 7.63 0.81 -9.32
N LEU A 119 7.26 0.16 -8.20
CA LEU A 119 5.97 -0.53 -8.09
C LEU A 119 4.80 0.43 -8.35
N CYS A 120 4.85 1.63 -7.79
CA CYS A 120 3.79 2.62 -7.92
C CYS A 120 3.69 3.12 -9.39
N PHE A 121 4.83 3.26 -10.05
CA PHE A 121 4.91 3.71 -11.45
C PHE A 121 4.53 2.65 -12.49
N THR A 122 4.19 1.43 -12.07
CA THR A 122 3.52 0.47 -12.94
C THR A 122 2.16 0.97 -13.43
N CYS A 123 1.53 1.88 -12.68
CA CYS A 123 0.25 2.49 -13.04
C CYS A 123 0.25 4.03 -12.94
N HIS A 124 0.96 4.60 -11.96
CA HIS A 124 1.03 6.05 -11.82
C HIS A 124 2.02 6.65 -12.81
N ASP A 125 1.57 7.61 -13.62
CA ASP A 125 2.44 8.27 -14.60
C ASP A 125 3.60 8.99 -13.90
N LYS A 126 4.81 8.46 -14.09
CA LYS A 126 6.06 8.99 -13.56
C LYS A 126 6.28 10.46 -13.93
N SER A 127 5.80 10.90 -15.11
CA SER A 127 5.96 12.28 -15.57
C SER A 127 5.36 13.31 -14.60
N MET A 128 4.31 12.92 -13.87
CA MET A 128 3.64 13.75 -12.87
C MET A 128 4.48 13.99 -11.61
N PHE A 129 5.56 13.21 -11.43
CA PHE A 129 6.44 13.23 -10.25
C PHE A 129 7.86 13.69 -10.59
N THR A 130 8.18 13.93 -11.87
CA THR A 130 9.52 14.30 -12.35
C THR A 130 9.53 15.67 -13.04
N LYS A 131 8.82 16.64 -12.46
CA LYS A 131 8.81 18.04 -12.94
C LYS A 131 10.06 18.81 -12.48
N LYS A 132 10.16 20.08 -12.87
CA LYS A 132 11.30 20.95 -12.50
C LYS A 132 11.58 21.03 -11.00
N THR A 133 10.54 21.12 -10.17
CA THR A 133 10.65 21.11 -8.71
C THR A 133 9.91 19.88 -8.19
N VAL A 134 10.61 18.99 -7.49
CA VAL A 134 10.04 17.77 -6.91
C VAL A 134 10.14 17.85 -5.39
N HIS A 135 9.08 17.44 -4.70
CA HIS A 135 9.06 17.36 -3.26
C HIS A 135 10.05 16.26 -2.79
N PRO A 136 10.98 16.53 -1.84
CA PRO A 136 12.05 15.59 -1.52
C PRO A 136 11.60 14.16 -1.17
N PRO A 137 10.56 13.94 -0.33
CA PRO A 137 10.08 12.58 -0.05
C PRO A 137 9.62 11.83 -1.30
N VAL A 138 9.06 12.54 -2.29
CA VAL A 138 8.62 11.96 -3.56
C VAL A 138 9.81 11.65 -4.47
N LYS A 139 10.81 12.55 -4.50
CA LYS A 139 12.07 12.31 -5.21
C LYS A 139 12.78 11.06 -4.67
N ASP A 140 12.70 10.84 -3.36
CA ASP A 140 13.30 9.70 -2.67
C ASP A 140 12.41 8.43 -2.71
N GLY A 141 11.27 8.49 -3.41
CA GLY A 141 10.36 7.35 -3.59
C GLY A 141 9.56 6.94 -2.36
N GLN A 142 9.46 7.82 -1.35
CA GLN A 142 8.78 7.56 -0.08
C GLN A 142 7.26 7.79 -0.18
N CYS A 143 6.62 7.25 -1.22
CA CYS A 143 5.18 7.41 -1.48
C CYS A 143 4.34 7.00 -0.26
N THR A 144 4.78 5.94 0.43
CA THR A 144 4.07 5.34 1.56
C THR A 144 4.21 6.10 2.88
N TYR A 145 5.04 7.16 2.93
CA TYR A 145 5.09 8.05 4.09
C TYR A 145 3.80 8.86 4.21
N CYS A 146 3.27 9.30 3.07
CA CYS A 146 2.05 10.11 2.99
C CYS A 146 0.81 9.28 2.65
N HIS A 147 0.96 8.21 1.86
CA HIS A 147 -0.16 7.41 1.37
C HIS A 147 -0.15 5.98 1.94
N SER A 148 -1.31 5.53 2.38
CA SER A 148 -1.59 4.11 2.58
C SER A 148 -1.80 3.46 1.21
N PRO A 149 -1.03 2.42 0.83
CA PRO A 149 -1.21 1.74 -0.46
C PRO A 149 -2.51 0.93 -0.55
N HIS A 150 -3.22 0.76 0.57
CA HIS A 150 -4.47 0.00 0.64
C HIS A 150 -5.67 0.90 0.86
N ALA A 151 -5.83 1.41 2.07
CA ALA A 151 -6.97 2.21 2.47
C ALA A 151 -6.62 3.11 3.66
N SER A 152 -7.35 4.20 3.82
CA SER A 152 -7.27 5.05 5.01
C SER A 152 -8.59 5.76 5.28
N ASP A 153 -8.70 6.37 6.45
CA ASP A 153 -9.88 7.15 6.84
C ASP A 153 -9.87 8.57 6.24
N HIS A 154 -8.81 8.90 5.50
CA HIS A 154 -8.56 10.23 4.95
C HIS A 154 -8.58 10.20 3.42
N SER A 155 -9.07 11.27 2.80
CA SER A 155 -9.16 11.39 1.34
C SER A 155 -7.82 11.14 0.67
N SER A 156 -7.84 10.57 -0.53
CA SER A 156 -6.62 10.25 -1.30
C SER A 156 -5.70 9.27 -0.55
N VAL A 157 -6.29 8.37 0.22
CA VAL A 157 -5.60 7.33 1.02
C VAL A 157 -4.47 7.89 1.90
N LEU A 158 -4.62 9.12 2.42
CA LEU A 158 -3.58 9.72 3.26
C LEU A 158 -3.44 8.99 4.60
N THR A 159 -2.23 8.90 5.13
CA THR A 159 -1.94 8.23 6.41
C THR A 159 -2.50 8.97 7.62
N GLN A 160 -2.74 10.27 7.50
CA GLN A 160 -3.33 11.14 8.52
C GLN A 160 -4.05 12.35 7.87
N PRO A 161 -4.76 13.21 8.63
CA PRO A 161 -5.34 14.43 8.09
C PRO A 161 -4.29 15.31 7.41
N LEU A 162 -4.64 15.92 6.27
CA LEU A 162 -3.67 16.60 5.39
C LEU A 162 -2.83 17.67 6.11
N ALA A 163 -3.45 18.53 6.92
CA ALA A 163 -2.75 19.58 7.64
C ALA A 163 -1.72 18.99 8.64
N ASP A 164 -2.11 17.95 9.37
CA ASP A 164 -1.27 17.27 10.35
C ASP A 164 -0.13 16.51 9.65
N LEU A 165 -0.39 15.93 8.48
CA LEU A 165 0.62 15.29 7.63
C LEU A 165 1.73 16.27 7.24
N CYS A 166 1.34 17.44 6.74
CA CYS A 166 2.31 18.48 6.41
C CYS A 166 3.07 18.94 7.67
N ALA A 167 2.37 19.13 8.78
CA ALA A 167 2.95 19.62 10.04
C ALA A 167 4.00 18.67 10.66
N THR A 168 4.02 17.40 10.26
CA THR A 168 5.00 16.41 10.74
C THR A 168 6.43 16.79 10.32
N CYS A 169 6.59 17.49 9.19
CA CYS A 169 7.89 18.00 8.73
C CYS A 169 7.92 19.53 8.55
N HIS A 170 6.76 20.17 8.41
CA HIS A 170 6.60 21.60 8.18
C HIS A 170 5.89 22.29 9.34
N ASP A 171 6.38 22.06 10.56
CA ASP A 171 5.82 22.59 11.81
C ASP A 171 5.74 24.13 11.82
N GLN A 172 6.80 24.81 11.38
CA GLN A 172 6.89 26.27 11.35
C GLN A 172 5.93 26.90 10.32
N GLN A 173 5.55 26.16 9.29
CA GLN A 173 4.66 26.63 8.23
C GLN A 173 3.18 26.61 8.65
N THR A 174 2.87 26.00 9.79
CA THR A 174 1.52 26.01 10.38
C THR A 174 1.24 27.21 11.29
N SER A 175 2.28 27.96 11.67
CA SER A 175 2.23 29.06 12.64
C SER A 175 1.67 30.40 12.11
N GLY A 176 1.02 30.39 10.95
CA GLY A 176 0.39 31.57 10.35
C GLY A 176 1.32 32.60 9.69
N ARG A 177 2.65 32.51 9.92
CA ARG A 177 3.63 33.38 9.22
C ARG A 177 3.93 32.92 7.78
N HIS A 178 3.49 31.72 7.41
CA HIS A 178 3.54 31.20 6.06
C HIS A 178 2.43 31.87 5.23
N VAL A 179 2.74 32.33 4.02
CA VAL A 179 1.84 32.94 3.01
C VAL A 179 1.80 34.48 2.93
N MET A 180 1.72 35.26 4.02
CA MET A 180 1.65 36.75 3.90
C MET A 180 2.38 37.57 4.97
N ALA A 181 3.56 37.14 5.43
CA ALA A 181 4.40 38.01 6.25
C ALA A 181 4.75 39.37 5.60
N ALA A 182 4.55 39.52 4.27
CA ALA A 182 4.83 40.73 3.51
C ALA A 182 3.61 41.61 3.18
N PHE A 183 2.36 41.13 3.35
CA PHE A 183 1.17 41.83 2.81
C PHE A 183 0.04 42.08 3.83
N SER A 184 0.08 41.47 5.02
CA SER A 184 -0.83 41.79 6.12
C SER A 184 -0.12 41.52 7.44
N ALA A 185 -0.04 42.54 8.30
CA ALA A 185 0.59 42.44 9.61
C ALA A 185 -0.26 41.68 10.64
N SER A 186 -1.53 41.37 10.32
CA SER A 186 -2.52 40.90 11.30
C SER A 186 -3.22 39.59 10.95
N ASP A 187 -3.28 39.18 9.67
CA ASP A 187 -3.99 37.94 9.30
C ASP A 187 -3.17 37.02 8.39
N ALA A 188 -2.82 35.86 8.94
CA ALA A 188 -2.32 34.71 8.20
C ALA A 188 -3.35 34.24 7.15
N HIS A 189 -2.91 33.81 5.98
CA HIS A 189 -3.82 33.19 5.01
C HIS A 189 -4.34 31.86 5.57
N PRO A 190 -5.66 31.59 5.53
CA PRO A 190 -6.21 30.37 6.09
C PRO A 190 -5.66 29.14 5.36
N VAL A 191 -5.26 28.12 6.12
CA VAL A 191 -4.83 26.81 5.60
C VAL A 191 -5.71 25.66 6.11
N LYS A 192 -6.77 26.02 6.86
CA LYS A 192 -7.82 25.14 7.38
C LYS A 192 -9.06 25.98 7.77
N GLY A 193 -10.19 25.31 7.97
CA GLY A 193 -11.47 25.83 8.46
C GLY A 193 -12.22 26.79 7.53
N LYS A 194 -11.75 27.04 6.30
CA LYS A 194 -12.36 27.98 5.35
C LYS A 194 -12.58 27.31 3.99
N PRO A 195 -13.69 27.55 3.27
CA PRO A 195 -13.89 27.01 1.93
C PRO A 195 -12.80 27.47 0.95
N ASP A 196 -12.37 26.59 0.05
CA ASP A 196 -11.42 26.88 -1.02
C ASP A 196 -12.15 27.51 -2.23
N PRO A 197 -11.95 28.80 -2.54
CA PRO A 197 -12.60 29.44 -3.69
C PRO A 197 -12.16 28.88 -5.05
N SER A 198 -10.99 28.23 -5.09
CA SER A 198 -10.46 27.60 -6.30
C SER A 198 -10.96 26.16 -6.50
N ARG A 199 -11.51 25.53 -5.44
CA ARG A 199 -11.96 24.14 -5.44
C ARG A 199 -13.29 24.00 -4.72
N SER A 200 -14.38 24.10 -5.48
CA SER A 200 -15.74 23.97 -4.96
C SER A 200 -15.92 22.68 -4.13
N GLY A 201 -16.58 22.81 -2.98
CA GLY A 201 -16.86 21.69 -2.06
C GLY A 201 -15.65 21.22 -1.24
N ARG A 202 -14.50 21.89 -1.32
CA ARG A 202 -13.32 21.58 -0.50
C ARG A 202 -12.95 22.72 0.41
N GLU A 203 -12.31 22.37 1.51
CA GLU A 203 -11.67 23.33 2.40
C GLU A 203 -10.33 23.77 1.83
N LEU A 204 -9.99 25.03 2.06
CA LEU A 204 -8.69 25.60 1.75
C LEU A 204 -7.63 24.88 2.58
N SER A 205 -6.59 24.39 1.90
CA SER A 205 -5.55 23.57 2.51
C SER A 205 -4.18 23.93 1.96
N CYS A 206 -3.12 23.34 2.51
CA CYS A 206 -1.76 23.44 1.98
C CYS A 206 -1.72 23.14 0.47
N THR A 207 -2.52 22.15 0.03
CA THR A 207 -2.54 21.71 -1.36
C THR A 207 -3.30 22.63 -2.31
N SER A 208 -4.01 23.64 -1.80
CA SER A 208 -4.66 24.66 -2.62
C SER A 208 -3.61 25.54 -3.31
N CYS A 209 -2.49 25.76 -2.62
CA CYS A 209 -1.36 26.55 -3.12
C CYS A 209 -0.18 25.70 -3.56
N HIS A 210 0.06 24.56 -2.91
CA HIS A 210 1.21 23.69 -3.17
C HIS A 210 0.81 22.36 -3.83
N ASN A 211 1.63 21.86 -4.75
CA ASN A 211 1.57 20.51 -5.25
C ASN A 211 2.47 19.63 -4.38
N PRO A 212 1.93 18.65 -3.64
CA PRO A 212 2.73 17.83 -2.71
C PRO A 212 3.68 16.85 -3.41
N HIS A 213 3.60 16.74 -4.74
CA HIS A 213 4.43 15.85 -5.55
C HIS A 213 5.52 16.61 -6.30
N ALA A 214 5.11 17.35 -7.33
CA ALA A 214 6.02 18.05 -8.22
C ALA A 214 5.31 19.20 -8.95
N SER A 215 6.05 20.23 -9.32
CA SER A 215 5.56 21.37 -10.09
C SER A 215 6.64 21.97 -11.00
N GLU A 216 6.23 22.67 -12.06
CA GLU A 216 7.14 23.53 -12.82
C GLU A 216 7.52 24.80 -12.04
N GLN A 217 6.76 25.14 -10.99
CA GLN A 217 6.98 26.30 -10.16
C GLN A 217 7.94 26.01 -9.01
N LYS A 218 8.74 27.02 -8.66
CA LYS A 218 9.54 27.00 -7.42
C LYS A 218 8.61 26.85 -6.21
N LYS A 219 9.11 26.24 -5.13
CA LYS A 219 8.35 25.98 -3.90
C LYS A 219 7.06 25.19 -4.13
N LEU A 220 6.99 24.43 -5.24
CA LEU A 220 5.87 23.55 -5.57
C LEU A 220 4.54 24.27 -5.76
N PHE A 221 4.48 25.52 -6.21
CA PHE A 221 3.19 26.21 -6.35
C PHE A 221 2.30 25.62 -7.46
N THR A 222 0.98 25.63 -7.26
CA THR A 222 0.01 25.03 -8.21
C THR A 222 -0.27 25.87 -9.46
N ASN A 223 0.27 27.09 -9.56
CA ASN A 223 0.06 28.03 -10.66
C ASN A 223 1.00 27.75 -11.86
N GLU A 224 0.89 26.57 -12.45
CA GLU A 224 1.72 26.12 -13.58
C GLU A 224 1.73 27.13 -14.74
N GLY A 225 2.93 27.37 -15.30
CA GLY A 225 3.13 28.28 -16.44
C GLY A 225 2.87 29.77 -16.19
N LYS A 226 2.67 30.21 -14.94
CA LYS A 226 2.31 31.59 -14.60
C LYS A 226 3.32 32.23 -13.64
N SER A 227 3.35 33.55 -13.59
CA SER A 227 4.16 34.28 -12.61
C SER A 227 3.69 33.96 -11.18
N PRO A 228 4.57 34.03 -10.16
CA PRO A 228 4.22 33.72 -8.77
C PRO A 228 3.01 34.51 -8.24
N GLY A 229 2.81 35.76 -8.67
CA GLY A 229 1.67 36.60 -8.27
C GLY A 229 0.30 36.10 -8.76
N ASN A 230 0.28 35.27 -9.81
CA ASN A 230 -0.97 34.73 -10.35
C ASN A 230 -1.58 33.63 -9.47
N LEU A 231 -0.86 33.12 -8.47
CA LEU A 231 -1.40 32.19 -7.49
C LEU A 231 -2.55 32.84 -6.70
N CYS A 232 -2.38 34.10 -6.29
CA CYS A 232 -3.39 34.86 -5.54
C CYS A 232 -4.69 35.03 -6.36
N LEU A 233 -4.53 35.19 -7.68
CA LEU A 233 -5.65 35.37 -8.62
C LEU A 233 -6.51 34.10 -8.79
N LEU A 234 -6.08 32.93 -8.30
CA LEU A 234 -6.93 31.74 -8.30
C LEU A 234 -8.18 31.94 -7.44
N CYS A 235 -8.05 32.70 -6.34
CA CYS A 235 -9.11 32.95 -5.37
C CYS A 235 -9.57 34.42 -5.35
N HIS A 236 -8.68 35.37 -5.66
CA HIS A 236 -8.95 36.81 -5.61
C HIS A 236 -9.30 37.42 -6.98
N LYS A 237 -10.02 36.68 -7.83
CA LYS A 237 -10.41 37.11 -9.20
C LYS A 237 -11.15 38.45 -9.24
N LYS A 238 -11.88 38.80 -8.18
CA LYS A 238 -12.69 40.03 -8.09
C LYS A 238 -11.93 41.30 -7.66
N ILE A 239 -10.66 41.21 -7.24
CA ILE A 239 -9.90 42.39 -6.80
C ILE A 239 -9.45 43.27 -7.98
N MET A 240 -9.48 42.75 -9.21
CA MET A 240 -9.12 43.50 -10.44
C MET A 240 -10.31 44.00 -11.26
N VAL A 241 -11.55 43.61 -10.94
CA VAL A 241 -12.77 44.06 -11.64
C VAL A 241 -13.47 45.18 -10.85
N ARG A 242 -12.68 46.14 -10.38
CA ARG A 242 -13.16 47.49 -10.07
C ARG A 242 -12.53 48.41 -11.11
N GLN A 243 -13.16 48.47 -12.28
CA GLN A 243 -13.21 49.70 -13.07
C GLN A 243 -14.46 50.46 -12.62
#